data_AF-V5B8B9-F1
#
_entry.id   AF-V5B8B9-F1
#
_cell.length_a   1.000
_cell.length_b   1.000
_cell.length_c   1.000
_cell.angle_alpha   90.00
_cell.angle_beta   90.00
_cell.angle_gamma   90.00
#
_symmetry.space_group_name_H-M   'P 1'
#
loop_
_entity.id
_entity.type
_entity.pdbx_description
1 polymer ?
#
loop_
_entity_poly.entity_id
_entity_poly.type
_entity_poly.pdbx_seq_one_letter_code
_entity_poly.pdbx_strand_id
1 'polypeptide(L)'
;MRRADEVAREMWAPSTWERGMSLAGQFTTFCRTHEQPTGEESCAVFLMAIDVAPSTRRQHTRMLRSILQMDRTPLGMVILRLQEIAARSETRQTRQARPLTKEEMNQVIRSQTDWKERVVVRIAWITASRLFEIAALTANSFTLEPHGAITWDWPVAPKTARADLHRALRFVRIRGQDAFDIIKLCRTLQENEKLTNITTAQVERTLAPWDATAHSIKRGALRHAAQIVETYNLDPHVISQLAKHVNPFDLPQNTV
;
A
#
# COMPACT_ATOMS: atom_id res chain seq x y z
N MET A 1 -26.34 -10.51 -17.36
CA MET A 1 -24.87 -10.42 -17.12
C MET A 1 -24.44 -9.05 -16.61
N ARG A 2 -24.67 -7.93 -17.33
CA ARG A 2 -24.24 -6.57 -16.89
C ARG A 2 -24.50 -6.22 -15.41
N ARG A 3 -25.71 -6.47 -14.92
CA ARG A 3 -26.09 -6.14 -13.54
C ARG A 3 -25.38 -7.01 -12.48
N ALA A 4 -25.03 -8.24 -12.81
CA ALA A 4 -24.24 -9.11 -11.92
C ALA A 4 -22.76 -8.71 -11.91
N ASP A 5 -22.22 -8.30 -13.06
CA ASP A 5 -20.85 -7.77 -13.17
C ASP A 5 -20.71 -6.42 -12.43
N GLU A 6 -21.73 -5.57 -12.48
CA GLU A 6 -21.76 -4.30 -11.73
C GLU A 6 -21.75 -4.53 -10.22
N VAL A 7 -22.59 -5.44 -9.72
CA VAL A 7 -22.64 -5.80 -8.29
C VAL A 7 -21.33 -6.48 -7.85
N ALA A 8 -20.77 -7.39 -8.65
CA ALA A 8 -19.50 -8.05 -8.33
C ALA A 8 -18.32 -7.07 -8.34
N ARG A 9 -18.33 -6.06 -9.24
CA ARG A 9 -17.35 -4.98 -9.27
C ARG A 9 -17.42 -4.10 -8.02
N GLU A 10 -18.61 -3.86 -7.46
CA GLU A 10 -18.77 -3.07 -6.23
C GLU A 10 -18.29 -3.81 -4.97
N MET A 11 -18.28 -5.15 -5.00
CA MET A 11 -17.80 -5.96 -3.86
C MET A 11 -16.27 -5.91 -3.68
N TRP A 12 -15.51 -5.67 -4.75
CA TRP A 12 -14.04 -5.71 -4.73
C TRP A 12 -13.46 -4.33 -5.02
N ALA A 13 -12.28 -4.05 -4.46
CA ALA A 13 -11.53 -2.86 -4.88
C ALA A 13 -11.29 -2.92 -6.41
N PRO A 14 -11.41 -1.80 -7.16
CA PRO A 14 -11.29 -1.81 -8.62
C PRO A 14 -10.04 -2.53 -9.15
N SER A 15 -8.88 -2.27 -8.53
CA SER A 15 -7.62 -2.94 -8.87
C SER A 15 -7.62 -4.47 -8.65
N THR A 16 -8.41 -4.95 -7.68
CA THR A 16 -8.57 -6.38 -7.40
C THR A 16 -9.49 -7.03 -8.41
N TRP A 17 -10.56 -6.33 -8.80
CA TRP A 17 -11.48 -6.76 -9.85
C TRP A 17 -10.78 -6.87 -11.21
N GLU A 18 -10.09 -5.82 -11.64
CA GLU A 18 -9.36 -5.80 -12.92
C GLU A 18 -8.33 -6.94 -13.01
N ARG A 19 -7.57 -7.16 -11.94
CA ARG A 19 -6.60 -8.26 -11.88
C ARG A 19 -7.29 -9.63 -11.92
N GLY A 20 -8.44 -9.76 -11.25
CA GLY A 20 -9.26 -10.97 -11.27
C GLY A 20 -9.77 -11.31 -12.65
N MET A 21 -10.32 -10.32 -13.35
CA MET A 21 -10.85 -10.50 -14.70
C MET A 21 -9.75 -10.79 -15.72
N SER A 22 -8.62 -10.10 -15.62
CA SER A 22 -7.45 -10.40 -16.47
C SER A 22 -6.99 -11.85 -16.30
N LEU A 23 -6.88 -12.32 -15.06
CA LEU A 23 -6.46 -13.69 -14.74
C LEU A 23 -7.49 -14.74 -15.19
N ALA A 24 -8.77 -14.49 -14.97
CA ALA A 24 -9.85 -15.37 -15.41
C ALA A 24 -9.90 -15.49 -16.95
N GLY A 25 -9.67 -14.36 -17.66
CA GLY A 25 -9.55 -14.35 -19.12
C GLY A 25 -8.36 -15.16 -19.64
N GLN A 26 -7.20 -15.06 -18.97
CA GLN A 26 -6.03 -15.89 -19.30
C GLN A 26 -6.31 -17.38 -19.06
N PHE A 27 -6.92 -17.72 -17.93
CA PHE A 27 -7.27 -19.11 -17.61
C PHE A 27 -8.29 -19.69 -18.60
N THR A 28 -9.30 -18.91 -18.99
CA THR A 28 -10.30 -19.34 -19.99
C THR A 28 -9.65 -19.59 -21.35
N THR A 29 -8.74 -18.70 -21.76
CA THR A 29 -7.96 -18.86 -22.99
C THR A 29 -7.10 -20.12 -22.92
N PHE A 30 -6.42 -20.36 -21.80
CA PHE A 30 -5.62 -21.58 -21.58
C PHE A 30 -6.47 -22.85 -21.71
N CYS A 31 -7.62 -22.91 -21.04
CA CYS A 31 -8.52 -24.07 -21.12
C CYS A 31 -8.99 -24.32 -22.55
N ARG A 32 -9.33 -23.26 -23.29
CA ARG A 32 -9.76 -23.38 -24.69
C ARG A 32 -8.64 -23.88 -25.59
N THR A 33 -7.43 -23.35 -25.44
CA THR A 33 -6.27 -23.73 -26.27
C THR A 33 -5.85 -25.18 -26.04
N HIS A 34 -6.00 -25.69 -24.82
CA HIS A 34 -5.60 -27.05 -24.46
C HIS A 34 -6.78 -28.02 -24.36
N GLU A 35 -7.97 -27.62 -24.84
CA GLU A 35 -9.20 -28.41 -24.80
C GLU A 35 -9.51 -29.02 -23.43
N GLN A 36 -9.17 -28.28 -22.37
CA GLN A 36 -9.36 -28.73 -20.99
C GLN A 36 -10.66 -28.20 -20.40
N PRO A 37 -11.33 -28.98 -19.52
CA PRO A 37 -12.49 -28.51 -18.79
C PRO A 37 -12.12 -27.37 -17.83
N THR A 38 -13.04 -26.45 -17.58
CA THR A 38 -12.84 -25.39 -16.58
C THR A 38 -12.99 -25.98 -15.18
N GLY A 39 -11.92 -26.59 -14.68
CA GLY A 39 -11.88 -27.29 -13.39
C GLY A 39 -10.62 -27.01 -12.57
N GLU A 40 -10.56 -27.59 -11.37
CA GLU A 40 -9.46 -27.39 -10.42
C GLU A 40 -8.12 -27.93 -10.92
N GLU A 41 -8.15 -29.06 -11.62
CA GLU A 41 -6.96 -29.67 -12.22
C GLU A 41 -6.36 -28.75 -13.29
N SER A 42 -7.20 -28.22 -14.19
CA SER A 42 -6.78 -27.26 -15.20
C SER A 42 -6.28 -25.95 -14.60
N CYS A 43 -6.84 -25.51 -13.47
CA CYS A 43 -6.30 -24.39 -12.70
C CYS A 43 -4.89 -24.67 -12.20
N ALA A 44 -4.63 -25.85 -11.65
CA ALA A 44 -3.32 -26.23 -11.16
C ALA A 44 -2.28 -26.29 -12.29
N VAL A 45 -2.64 -26.89 -13.43
CA VAL A 45 -1.78 -26.95 -14.63
C VAL A 45 -1.50 -25.54 -15.16
N PHE A 46 -2.52 -24.69 -15.29
CA PHE A 46 -2.37 -23.30 -15.70
C PHE A 46 -1.40 -22.54 -14.80
N LEU A 47 -1.57 -22.64 -13.47
CA LEU A 47 -0.73 -21.95 -12.49
C LEU A 47 0.73 -22.41 -12.55
N MET A 48 0.99 -23.67 -12.90
CA MET A 48 2.34 -24.20 -13.09
C MET A 48 2.93 -23.80 -14.45
N ALA A 49 2.10 -23.63 -15.48
CA ALA A 49 2.53 -23.24 -16.82
C ALA A 49 2.91 -21.75 -16.93
N ILE A 50 2.32 -20.87 -16.11
CA ILE A 50 2.65 -19.44 -16.13
C ILE A 50 3.99 -19.16 -15.44
N ASP A 51 4.87 -18.44 -16.13
CA ASP A 51 6.15 -17.99 -15.61
C ASP A 51 5.98 -16.73 -14.74
N VAL A 52 5.63 -16.95 -13.48
CA VAL A 52 5.46 -15.88 -12.48
C VAL A 52 6.17 -16.22 -11.18
N ALA A 53 6.49 -15.19 -10.40
CA ALA A 53 7.08 -15.38 -9.07
C ALA A 53 6.16 -16.24 -8.16
N PRO A 54 6.72 -17.02 -7.21
CA PRO A 54 5.92 -17.85 -6.30
C PRO A 54 4.84 -17.10 -5.52
N SER A 55 5.12 -15.85 -5.10
CA SER A 55 4.16 -14.98 -4.44
C SER A 55 2.98 -14.59 -5.35
N THR A 56 3.27 -14.26 -6.61
CA THR A 56 2.28 -13.98 -7.65
C THR A 56 1.45 -15.23 -7.96
N ARG A 57 2.08 -16.40 -8.11
CA ARG A 57 1.38 -17.68 -8.32
C ARG A 57 0.43 -17.99 -7.18
N ARG A 58 0.86 -17.80 -5.93
CA ARG A 58 0.02 -17.95 -4.74
C ARG A 58 -1.15 -16.96 -4.73
N GLN A 59 -0.94 -15.71 -5.13
CA GLN A 59 -2.02 -14.73 -5.26
C GLN A 59 -3.02 -15.15 -6.34
N HIS A 60 -2.56 -15.57 -7.51
CA HIS A 60 -3.41 -16.06 -8.59
C HIS A 60 -4.22 -17.29 -8.18
N THR A 61 -3.61 -18.22 -7.45
CA THR A 61 -4.29 -19.40 -6.90
C THR A 61 -5.48 -19.01 -6.02
N ARG A 62 -5.28 -18.07 -5.08
CA ARG A 62 -6.37 -17.58 -4.22
C ARG A 62 -7.48 -16.87 -4.99
N MET A 63 -7.09 -16.12 -6.02
CA MET A 63 -8.00 -15.33 -6.84
C MET A 63 -8.88 -16.22 -7.72
N LEU A 64 -8.28 -17.18 -8.45
CA LEU A 64 -9.03 -18.17 -9.23
C LEU A 64 -9.97 -18.99 -8.36
N ARG A 65 -9.49 -19.45 -7.20
CA ARG A 65 -10.34 -20.16 -6.22
C ARG A 65 -11.57 -19.34 -5.82
N SER A 66 -11.39 -18.03 -5.57
CA SER A 66 -12.48 -17.14 -5.18
C SER A 66 -13.46 -16.86 -6.32
N ILE A 67 -12.98 -16.74 -7.55
CA ILE A 67 -13.81 -16.46 -8.73
C ILE A 67 -14.63 -17.69 -9.13
N LEU A 68 -14.01 -18.87 -9.06
CA LEU A 68 -14.58 -20.12 -9.56
C LEU A 68 -15.32 -20.91 -8.48
N GLN A 69 -15.38 -20.42 -7.24
CA GLN A 69 -16.03 -21.06 -6.09
C GLN A 69 -15.63 -22.54 -5.90
N MET A 70 -14.35 -22.83 -6.17
CA MET A 70 -13.79 -24.19 -6.16
C MET A 70 -13.62 -24.75 -4.73
N ASP A 71 -13.73 -26.07 -4.60
CA ASP A 71 -13.62 -26.82 -3.36
C ASP A 71 -12.17 -26.81 -2.80
N ARG A 72 -12.03 -27.16 -1.52
CA ARG A 72 -10.83 -26.85 -0.73
C ARG A 72 -9.60 -27.73 -1.02
N THR A 73 -9.73 -28.84 -1.73
CA THR A 73 -8.79 -29.97 -1.57
C THR A 73 -7.54 -29.89 -2.47
N PRO A 74 -7.63 -29.82 -3.81
CA PRO A 74 -6.46 -29.79 -4.72
C PRO A 74 -5.73 -28.45 -4.75
N LEU A 75 -6.46 -27.32 -4.85
CA LEU A 75 -5.88 -25.97 -4.81
C LEU A 75 -5.25 -25.67 -3.43
N GLY A 76 -5.78 -26.26 -2.35
CA GLY A 76 -5.20 -26.17 -1.01
C GLY A 76 -3.78 -26.74 -0.95
N MET A 77 -3.57 -27.91 -1.56
CA MET A 77 -2.26 -28.57 -1.64
C MET A 77 -1.26 -27.76 -2.49
N VAL A 78 -1.71 -27.19 -3.60
CA VAL A 78 -0.88 -26.28 -4.42
C VAL A 78 -0.46 -25.05 -3.62
N ILE A 79 -1.37 -24.43 -2.86
CA ILE A 79 -1.03 -23.29 -2.00
C ILE A 79 0.02 -23.69 -0.95
N LEU A 80 -0.12 -24.86 -0.33
CA LEU A 80 0.78 -25.34 0.71
C LEU A 80 2.18 -25.65 0.15
N ARG A 81 2.27 -26.34 -0.98
CA ARG A 81 3.53 -26.56 -1.73
C ARG A 81 4.19 -25.24 -2.12
N LEU A 82 3.41 -24.27 -2.61
CA LEU A 82 3.92 -22.95 -2.96
C LEU A 82 4.41 -22.17 -1.73
N GLN A 83 3.81 -22.36 -0.55
CA GLN A 83 4.30 -21.78 0.71
C GLN A 83 5.65 -22.37 1.10
N GLU A 84 5.80 -23.69 1.00
CA GLU A 84 7.05 -24.38 1.28
C GLU A 84 8.16 -23.94 0.31
N ILE A 85 7.87 -23.87 -0.98
CA ILE A 85 8.81 -23.39 -2.01
C ILE A 85 9.18 -21.93 -1.74
N ALA A 86 8.21 -21.06 -1.43
CA ALA A 86 8.47 -19.65 -1.12
C ALA A 86 9.28 -19.47 0.17
N ALA A 87 9.07 -20.31 1.18
CA ALA A 87 9.82 -20.27 2.43
C ALA A 87 11.27 -20.78 2.27
N ARG A 88 11.50 -21.76 1.40
CA ARG A 88 12.84 -22.32 1.13
C ARG A 88 13.67 -21.53 0.11
N SER A 89 13.05 -20.66 -0.68
CA SER A 89 13.78 -19.81 -1.63
C SER A 89 14.36 -18.57 -0.93
N GLU A 90 15.34 -18.80 -0.05
CA GLU A 90 16.15 -17.76 0.63
C GLU A 90 16.79 -16.76 -0.35
N THR A 91 16.97 -17.14 -1.62
CA THR A 91 17.62 -16.33 -2.66
C THR A 91 16.73 -15.28 -3.32
N ARG A 92 15.42 -15.29 -3.05
CA ARG A 92 14.52 -14.19 -3.49
C ARG A 92 13.98 -13.49 -2.26
N GLN A 93 14.85 -12.76 -1.56
CA GLN A 93 14.44 -11.58 -0.80
C GLN A 93 13.35 -10.90 -1.63
N THR A 94 12.13 -10.85 -1.09
CA THR A 94 11.03 -10.05 -1.65
C THR A 94 11.64 -8.73 -2.07
N ARG A 95 11.69 -8.43 -3.39
CA ARG A 95 12.30 -7.21 -3.94
C ARG A 95 11.60 -6.02 -3.30
N GLN A 96 12.18 -5.57 -2.21
CA GLN A 96 11.58 -4.63 -1.31
C GLN A 96 12.17 -3.28 -1.67
N ALA A 97 11.33 -2.25 -1.73
CA ALA A 97 11.78 -0.92 -2.11
C ALA A 97 12.94 -0.50 -1.20
N ARG A 98 14.06 -0.05 -1.77
CA ARG A 98 15.16 0.50 -0.96
C ARG A 98 14.62 1.69 -0.14
N PRO A 99 14.88 1.77 1.18
CA PRO A 99 14.49 2.94 1.98
C PRO A 99 15.30 4.18 1.57
N LEU A 100 14.63 5.31 1.37
CA LEU A 100 15.31 6.60 1.19
C LEU A 100 15.97 7.05 2.49
N THR A 101 17.13 7.71 2.40
CA THR A 101 17.70 8.43 3.54
C THR A 101 17.00 9.77 3.75
N LYS A 102 17.22 10.39 4.91
CA LYS A 102 16.70 11.73 5.21
C LYS A 102 17.27 12.77 4.24
N GLU A 103 18.53 12.63 3.87
CA GLU A 103 19.24 13.52 2.95
C GLU A 103 18.69 13.39 1.53
N GLU A 104 18.51 12.17 1.04
CA GLU A 104 17.87 11.90 -0.25
C GLU A 104 16.44 12.47 -0.26
N MET A 105 15.67 12.25 0.81
CA MET A 105 14.32 12.80 0.94
C MET A 105 14.31 14.33 0.89
N ASN A 106 15.26 15.00 1.55
CA ASN A 106 15.36 16.46 1.50
C ASN A 106 15.68 16.96 0.08
N GLN A 107 16.49 16.22 -0.68
CA GLN A 107 16.76 16.54 -2.09
C GLN A 107 15.50 16.35 -2.94
N VAL A 108 14.75 15.25 -2.74
CA VAL A 108 13.47 14.99 -3.42
C VAL A 108 12.46 16.09 -3.13
N ILE A 109 12.38 16.59 -1.90
CA ILE A 109 11.47 17.71 -1.57
C ILE A 109 11.94 18.98 -2.28
N ARG A 110 13.24 19.27 -2.31
CA ARG A 110 13.78 20.46 -2.99
C ARG A 110 13.62 20.42 -4.51
N SER A 111 13.61 19.23 -5.11
CA SER A 111 13.48 19.08 -6.56
C SER A 111 12.06 19.33 -7.08
N GLN A 112 11.02 19.28 -6.23
CA GLN A 112 9.67 19.62 -6.68
C GLN A 112 9.60 21.12 -7.02
N THR A 113 9.03 21.46 -8.16
CA THR A 113 8.86 22.84 -8.61
C THR A 113 7.70 23.52 -7.90
N ASP A 114 6.58 22.83 -7.73
CA ASP A 114 5.41 23.31 -7.01
C ASP A 114 5.60 23.16 -5.49
N TRP A 115 5.41 24.25 -4.75
CA TRP A 115 5.46 24.25 -3.29
C TRP A 115 4.36 23.36 -2.68
N LYS A 116 3.20 23.20 -3.32
CA LYS A 116 2.15 22.30 -2.83
C LYS A 116 2.61 20.85 -2.87
N GLU A 117 3.26 20.43 -3.95
CA GLU A 117 3.84 19.09 -4.08
C GLU A 117 4.95 18.85 -3.04
N ARG A 118 5.78 19.87 -2.73
CA ARG A 118 6.76 19.78 -1.63
C ARG A 118 6.10 19.42 -0.32
N VAL A 119 4.99 20.09 0.02
CA VAL A 119 4.23 19.84 1.24
C VAL A 119 3.63 18.44 1.23
N VAL A 120 3.03 18.00 0.12
CA VAL A 120 2.46 16.65 -0.03
C VAL A 120 3.51 15.55 0.15
N VAL A 121 4.66 15.71 -0.48
CA VAL A 121 5.78 14.76 -0.38
C VAL A 121 6.37 14.76 1.03
N ARG A 122 6.42 15.93 1.69
CA ARG A 122 6.81 16.06 3.11
C ARG A 122 5.83 15.36 4.04
N ILE A 123 4.53 15.52 3.84
CA ILE A 123 3.45 14.81 4.56
C ILE A 123 3.66 13.29 4.46
N ALA A 124 4.01 12.77 3.28
CA ALA A 124 4.26 11.34 3.08
C ALA A 124 5.40 10.82 3.96
N TRP A 125 6.47 11.60 4.07
CA TRP A 125 7.62 11.27 4.90
C TRP A 125 7.30 11.35 6.40
N ILE A 126 6.81 12.48 6.90
CA ILE A 126 6.62 12.67 8.35
C ILE A 126 5.59 11.73 8.96
N THR A 127 4.68 11.17 8.14
CA THR A 127 3.64 10.25 8.60
C THR A 127 3.80 8.82 8.13
N ALA A 128 4.92 8.50 7.45
CA ALA A 128 5.16 7.19 6.85
C ALA A 128 3.94 6.68 6.04
N SER A 129 3.30 7.58 5.29
CA SER A 129 2.03 7.32 4.62
C SER A 129 2.21 7.01 3.14
N ARG A 130 1.29 6.23 2.60
CA ARG A 130 1.24 5.97 1.15
C ARG A 130 0.61 7.16 0.44
N LEU A 131 1.06 7.47 -0.78
CA LEU A 131 0.52 8.58 -1.58
C LEU A 131 -1.00 8.50 -1.79
N PHE A 132 -1.54 7.29 -2.02
CA PHE A 132 -3.00 7.11 -2.14
C PHE A 132 -3.76 7.49 -0.87
N GLU A 133 -3.18 7.26 0.32
CA GLU A 133 -3.79 7.66 1.59
C GLU A 133 -3.82 9.19 1.71
N ILE A 134 -2.76 9.86 1.23
CA ILE A 134 -2.63 11.32 1.26
C ILE A 134 -3.54 11.98 0.22
N ALA A 135 -3.66 11.39 -0.97
CA ALA A 135 -4.53 11.87 -2.03
C ALA A 135 -6.02 11.81 -1.67
N ALA A 136 -6.39 10.99 -0.67
CA ALA A 136 -7.74 10.93 -0.15
C ALA A 136 -8.06 12.03 0.88
N LEU A 137 -7.05 12.76 1.37
CA LEU A 137 -7.23 13.85 2.31
C LEU A 137 -7.89 15.05 1.62
N THR A 138 -8.74 15.74 2.36
CA THR A 138 -9.38 17.01 1.97
C THR A 138 -9.15 18.04 3.06
N ALA A 139 -9.50 19.31 2.84
CA ALA A 139 -9.41 20.34 3.87
C ALA A 139 -10.16 19.95 5.18
N ASN A 140 -11.29 19.23 5.05
CA ASN A 140 -12.10 18.76 6.19
C ASN A 140 -11.43 17.64 7.00
N SER A 141 -10.36 17.04 6.49
CA SER A 141 -9.57 16.05 7.23
C SER A 141 -8.68 16.71 8.31
N PHE A 142 -8.53 18.04 8.30
CA PHE A 142 -7.64 18.77 9.20
C PHE A 142 -8.42 19.62 10.19
N THR A 143 -8.09 19.46 11.47
CA THR A 143 -8.56 20.32 12.56
C THR A 143 -7.41 21.21 13.00
N LEU A 144 -7.61 22.53 12.94
CA LEU A 144 -6.66 23.50 13.46
C LEU A 144 -6.75 23.53 15.00
N GLU A 145 -5.63 23.30 15.66
CA GLU A 145 -5.53 23.42 17.12
C GLU A 145 -4.96 24.77 17.54
N PRO A 146 -5.19 25.19 18.80
CA PRO A 146 -4.47 26.30 19.39
C PRO A 146 -2.94 26.14 19.28
N HIS A 147 -2.21 27.25 19.22
CA HIS A 147 -0.74 27.31 19.12
C HIS A 147 -0.14 26.82 17.80
N GLY A 148 -0.90 26.85 16.70
CA GLY A 148 -0.38 26.54 15.37
C GLY A 148 -0.06 25.06 15.15
N ALA A 149 -0.71 24.19 15.94
CA ALA A 149 -0.70 22.76 15.71
C ALA A 149 -1.88 22.38 14.80
N ILE A 150 -1.75 21.25 14.11
CA ILE A 150 -2.87 20.61 13.41
C ILE A 150 -3.01 19.19 13.91
N THR A 151 -4.26 18.76 14.05
CA THR A 151 -4.61 17.35 14.19
C THR A 151 -5.40 16.97 12.96
N TRP A 152 -4.94 15.96 12.22
CA TRP A 152 -5.70 15.44 11.10
C TRP A 152 -6.31 14.08 11.43
N ASP A 153 -7.43 13.77 10.80
CA ASP A 153 -8.08 12.46 10.80
C ASP A 153 -7.87 11.76 9.44
N TRP A 154 -7.63 10.46 9.45
CA TRP A 154 -7.53 9.67 8.22
C TRP A 154 -8.94 9.24 7.75
N PRO A 155 -9.46 9.78 6.63
CA PRO A 155 -10.83 9.52 6.18
C PRO A 155 -11.04 8.09 5.66
N VAL A 156 -9.95 7.43 5.22
CA VAL A 156 -10.02 6.10 4.62
C VAL A 156 -9.67 5.04 5.66
N ALA A 157 -10.62 4.17 5.96
CA ALA A 157 -10.33 2.89 6.59
C ALA A 157 -9.36 2.13 5.65
N PRO A 158 -8.10 1.87 6.06
CA PRO A 158 -7.11 1.26 5.16
C PRO A 158 -7.62 -0.07 4.59
N LYS A 159 -7.09 -0.51 3.43
CA LYS A 159 -7.52 -1.70 2.64
C LYS A 159 -7.84 -2.99 3.42
N THR A 160 -7.42 -3.10 4.68
CA THR A 160 -7.69 -4.20 5.62
C THR A 160 -8.59 -3.74 6.78
N ALA A 161 -9.68 -3.03 6.49
CA ALA A 161 -10.62 -2.57 7.48
C ALA A 161 -11.49 -3.72 8.02
N ARG A 162 -10.94 -4.55 8.90
CA ARG A 162 -11.74 -4.95 10.06
C ARG A 162 -11.70 -3.77 11.01
N ALA A 163 -12.87 -3.35 11.49
CA ALA A 163 -12.99 -2.36 12.55
C ALA A 163 -12.30 -2.94 13.80
N ASP A 164 -11.02 -2.63 13.94
CA ASP A 164 -10.22 -3.02 15.09
C ASP A 164 -10.16 -1.80 16.01
N LEU A 165 -10.76 -1.97 17.20
CA LEU A 165 -10.80 -0.98 18.28
C LEU A 165 -9.40 -0.65 18.82
N HIS A 166 -8.40 -1.47 18.52
CA HIS A 166 -7.02 -1.33 19.00
C HIS A 166 -6.06 -0.85 17.92
N ARG A 167 -6.54 -0.54 16.71
CA ARG A 167 -5.67 -0.07 15.63
C ARG A 167 -5.17 1.35 15.89
N ALA A 168 -3.91 1.58 15.54
CA ALA A 168 -3.17 2.84 15.71
C ALA A 168 -4.03 4.09 15.46
N LEU A 169 -3.84 5.08 16.33
CA LEU A 169 -4.55 6.36 16.37
C LEU A 169 -4.87 6.88 14.96
N ARG A 170 -6.18 7.01 14.67
CA ARG A 170 -6.71 7.66 13.46
C ARG A 170 -6.18 9.08 13.26
N PHE A 171 -5.63 9.65 14.32
CA PHE A 171 -5.21 11.02 14.40
C PHE A 171 -3.69 11.15 14.38
N VAL A 172 -3.20 12.08 13.56
CA VAL A 172 -1.81 12.53 13.60
C VAL A 172 -1.79 13.97 14.03
N ARG A 173 -0.97 14.29 15.02
CA ARG A 173 -0.74 15.66 15.47
C ARG A 173 0.60 16.17 14.95
N ILE A 174 0.60 17.33 14.32
CA ILE A 174 1.79 17.96 13.74
C ILE A 174 1.93 19.37 14.33
N ARG A 175 3.18 19.79 14.56
CA ARG A 175 3.54 21.12 15.07
C ARG A 175 4.68 21.72 14.25
N GLY A 176 4.90 23.03 14.42
CA GLY A 176 6.04 23.74 13.82
C GLY A 176 5.83 24.05 12.34
N GLN A 177 6.93 24.13 11.59
CA GLN A 177 6.90 24.55 10.18
C GLN A 177 6.03 23.62 9.31
N ASP A 178 6.11 22.31 9.54
CA ASP A 178 5.32 21.33 8.79
C ASP A 178 3.81 21.60 8.98
N ALA A 179 3.37 21.96 10.20
CA ALA A 179 1.96 22.33 10.44
C ALA A 179 1.57 23.63 9.72
N PHE A 180 2.44 24.65 9.75
CA PHE A 180 2.19 25.92 9.08
C PHE A 180 2.03 25.74 7.57
N ASP A 181 2.90 24.96 6.94
CA ASP A 181 2.86 24.71 5.50
C ASP A 181 1.60 23.94 5.10
N ILE A 182 1.16 22.99 5.93
CA ILE A 182 -0.09 22.25 5.72
C ILE A 182 -1.31 23.16 5.88
N ILE A 183 -1.34 24.03 6.91
CA ILE A 183 -2.41 25.02 7.08
C ILE A 183 -2.50 25.93 5.85
N LYS A 184 -1.35 26.41 5.37
CA LYS A 184 -1.27 27.25 4.17
C LYS A 184 -1.82 26.50 2.95
N LEU A 185 -1.45 25.22 2.78
CA LEU A 185 -1.96 24.37 1.70
C LEU A 185 -3.49 24.23 1.79
N CYS A 186 -4.02 23.89 2.98
CA CYS A 186 -5.46 23.69 3.18
C CYS A 186 -6.29 24.94 2.86
N ARG A 187 -5.77 26.15 3.17
CA ARG A 187 -6.44 27.42 2.82
C ARG A 187 -6.54 27.68 1.33
N THR A 188 -5.77 26.99 0.50
CA THR A 188 -5.85 27.12 -0.97
C THR A 188 -6.84 26.16 -1.62
N LEU A 189 -7.38 25.21 -0.85
CA LEU A 189 -8.29 24.19 -1.34
C LEU A 189 -9.74 24.67 -1.27
N GLN A 190 -10.53 24.32 -2.27
CA GLN A 190 -11.99 24.44 -2.20
C GLN A 190 -12.59 23.37 -1.28
N GLU A 191 -13.82 23.60 -0.82
CA GLU A 191 -14.54 22.63 -0.01
C GLU A 191 -14.68 21.30 -0.78
N ASN A 192 -14.18 20.20 -0.21
CA ASN A 192 -14.09 18.86 -0.80
C ASN A 192 -13.02 18.65 -1.89
N GLU A 193 -12.17 19.64 -2.16
CA GLU A 193 -11.01 19.43 -3.02
C GLU A 193 -10.02 18.47 -2.35
N LYS A 194 -9.50 17.52 -3.13
CA LYS A 194 -8.43 16.62 -2.68
C LYS A 194 -7.14 17.40 -2.46
N LEU A 195 -6.40 17.03 -1.42
CA LEU A 195 -5.13 17.64 -1.07
C LEU A 195 -4.12 17.61 -2.22
N THR A 196 -4.19 16.59 -3.07
CA THR A 196 -3.34 16.43 -4.24
C THR A 196 -3.98 15.53 -5.29
N ASN A 197 -3.68 15.79 -6.55
CA ASN A 197 -3.97 14.90 -7.68
C ASN A 197 -2.71 14.15 -8.16
N ILE A 198 -1.61 14.21 -7.41
CA ILE A 198 -0.37 13.54 -7.79
C ILE A 198 -0.58 12.03 -7.80
N THR A 199 -0.23 11.42 -8.92
CA THR A 199 -0.31 9.97 -9.10
C THR A 199 0.95 9.30 -8.59
N THR A 200 0.85 8.02 -8.21
CA THR A 200 2.03 7.22 -7.85
C THR A 200 3.07 7.21 -8.98
N ALA A 201 2.63 7.14 -10.24
CA ALA A 201 3.51 7.16 -11.40
C ALA A 201 4.28 8.49 -11.55
N GLN A 202 3.65 9.63 -11.24
CA GLN A 202 4.34 10.92 -11.23
C GLN A 202 5.42 10.95 -10.15
N VAL A 203 5.12 10.50 -8.94
CA VAL A 203 6.13 10.44 -7.87
C VAL A 203 7.26 9.48 -8.19
N GLU A 204 6.97 8.31 -8.75
CA GLU A 204 8.00 7.35 -9.15
C GLU A 204 8.91 7.91 -10.26
N ARG A 205 8.37 8.68 -11.21
CA ARG A 205 9.19 9.39 -12.19
C ARG A 205 10.11 10.41 -11.53
N THR A 206 9.63 11.14 -10.52
CA THR A 206 10.46 12.08 -9.76
C THR A 206 11.50 11.38 -8.90
N LEU A 207 11.24 10.16 -8.44
CA LEU A 207 12.16 9.36 -7.64
C LEU A 207 13.17 8.55 -8.47
N ALA A 208 12.99 8.45 -9.78
CA ALA A 208 13.85 7.69 -10.68
C ALA A 208 15.36 8.02 -10.56
N PRO A 209 15.78 9.30 -10.37
CA PRO A 209 17.20 9.62 -10.17
C PRO A 209 17.84 8.97 -8.94
N TRP A 210 17.04 8.50 -7.97
CA TRP A 210 17.49 7.87 -6.74
C TRP A 210 17.30 6.34 -6.73
N ASP A 211 16.91 5.73 -7.85
CA ASP A 211 16.54 4.30 -7.93
C ASP A 211 15.51 3.91 -6.85
N ALA A 212 14.52 4.80 -6.65
CA ALA A 212 13.54 4.71 -5.58
C ALA A 212 12.11 4.64 -6.14
N THR A 213 11.21 4.08 -5.33
CA THR A 213 9.77 3.98 -5.64
C THR A 213 8.95 4.74 -4.61
N ALA A 214 7.64 4.92 -4.83
CA ALA A 214 6.80 5.55 -3.81
C ALA A 214 6.84 4.83 -2.45
N HIS A 215 7.10 3.52 -2.42
CA HIS A 215 7.27 2.76 -1.17
C HIS A 215 8.58 3.08 -0.45
N SER A 216 9.61 3.56 -1.16
CA SER A 216 10.89 3.96 -0.59
C SER A 216 10.76 5.12 0.40
N ILE A 217 9.79 6.03 0.19
CA ILE A 217 9.49 7.15 1.10
C ILE A 217 9.02 6.61 2.44
N LYS A 218 7.98 5.75 2.44
CA LYS A 218 7.43 5.17 3.69
C LYS A 218 8.50 4.38 4.45
N ARG A 219 9.28 3.54 3.74
CA ARG A 219 10.34 2.74 4.39
C ARG A 219 11.46 3.61 4.94
N GLY A 220 11.87 4.63 4.18
CA GLY A 220 12.86 5.60 4.62
C GLY A 220 12.41 6.35 5.88
N ALA A 221 11.16 6.80 5.89
CA ALA A 221 10.57 7.48 7.05
C ALA A 221 10.60 6.61 8.31
N LEU A 222 10.24 5.32 8.19
CA LEU A 222 10.27 4.38 9.31
C LEU A 222 11.69 4.06 9.76
N ARG A 223 12.63 3.93 8.82
CA ARG A 223 14.05 3.75 9.15
C ARG A 223 14.62 4.96 9.89
N HIS A 224 14.28 6.17 9.44
CA HIS A 224 14.68 7.40 10.11
C HIS A 224 14.00 7.55 11.49
N ALA A 225 12.73 7.18 11.62
CA ALA A 225 12.03 7.15 12.90
C ALA A 225 12.69 6.16 13.88
N ALA A 226 13.12 4.99 13.41
CA ALA A 226 13.84 4.02 14.24
C ALA A 226 15.13 4.59 14.83
N GLN A 227 15.90 5.35 14.05
CA GLN A 227 17.10 6.04 14.54
C GLN A 227 16.78 7.07 15.63
N ILE A 228 15.67 7.81 15.49
CA ILE A 228 15.20 8.77 16.50
C ILE A 228 14.80 8.03 17.78
N VAL A 229 14.02 6.96 17.66
CA VAL A 229 13.59 6.13 18.78
C VAL A 229 14.78 5.60 19.56
N GLU A 230 15.79 5.07 18.87
CA GLU A 230 17.04 4.61 19.47
C GLU A 230 17.80 5.75 20.14
N THR A 231 18.00 6.87 19.45
CA THR A 231 18.78 8.04 19.95
C THR A 231 18.18 8.64 21.23
N TYR A 232 16.86 8.70 21.31
CA TYR A 232 16.14 9.31 22.43
C TYR A 232 15.53 8.30 23.40
N ASN A 233 15.86 7.01 23.26
CA ASN A 233 15.34 5.92 24.09
C ASN A 233 13.80 5.95 24.23
N LEU A 234 13.11 6.15 23.11
CA LEU A 234 11.65 6.17 23.07
C LEU A 234 11.09 4.74 23.02
N ASP A 235 9.79 4.59 23.30
CA ASP A 235 9.10 3.30 23.17
C ASP A 235 9.16 2.81 21.70
N PRO A 236 9.73 1.62 21.40
CA PRO A 236 9.81 1.09 20.04
C PRO A 236 8.45 0.87 19.36
N HIS A 237 7.36 0.72 20.13
CA HIS A 237 6.01 0.54 19.58
C HIS A 237 5.51 1.77 18.81
N VAL A 238 6.09 2.95 19.02
CA VAL A 238 5.74 4.15 18.25
C VAL A 238 6.02 3.98 16.76
N ILE A 239 6.97 3.12 16.38
CA ILE A 239 7.27 2.81 14.97
C ILE A 239 6.12 2.01 14.35
N SER A 240 5.59 1.03 15.06
CA SER A 240 4.48 0.19 14.61
C SER A 240 3.17 0.99 14.50
N GLN A 241 2.97 1.93 15.43
CA GLN A 241 1.90 2.93 15.36
C GLN A 241 2.04 3.84 14.14
N LEU A 242 3.23 4.42 13.91
CA LEU A 242 3.52 5.27 12.75
C LEU A 242 3.34 4.53 11.42
N ALA A 243 3.74 3.26 11.36
CA ALA A 243 3.58 2.41 10.19
C ALA A 243 2.14 1.95 9.96
N LYS A 244 1.23 2.20 10.92
CA LYS A 244 -0.20 1.83 10.91
C LYS A 244 -0.43 0.32 10.83
N HIS A 245 0.43 -0.47 11.49
CA HIS A 245 0.29 -1.93 11.55
C HIS A 245 -1.02 -2.34 12.25
N VAL A 246 -1.48 -3.55 11.94
CA VAL A 246 -2.72 -4.10 12.50
C VAL A 246 -2.54 -4.33 14.00
N ASN A 247 -1.42 -4.93 14.41
CA ASN A 247 -1.09 -5.07 15.82
C ASN A 247 -0.09 -3.97 16.24
N PRO A 248 -0.49 -3.05 17.14
CA PRO A 248 0.40 -1.99 17.63
C PRO A 248 1.56 -2.52 18.48
N PHE A 249 1.46 -3.76 18.97
CA PHE A 249 2.50 -4.45 19.75
C PHE A 249 3.45 -5.30 18.89
N ASP A 250 3.24 -5.37 17.57
CA ASP A 250 4.21 -6.03 16.70
C ASP A 250 5.52 -5.23 16.77
N LEU A 251 6.64 -5.92 16.97
CA LEU A 251 7.94 -5.32 16.76
C LEU A 251 8.10 -4.98 15.27
N PRO A 252 8.73 -3.84 14.92
CA PRO A 252 8.94 -3.46 13.54
C PRO A 252 9.76 -4.54 12.83
N GLN A 253 9.11 -5.31 11.95
CA GLN A 253 9.79 -6.28 11.11
C GLN A 253 10.40 -5.57 9.90
N ASN A 254 11.51 -6.11 9.40
CA ASN A 254 12.20 -5.63 8.19
C ASN A 254 11.32 -5.68 6.92
N THR A 255 10.08 -6.18 7.00
CA THR A 255 9.17 -6.42 5.89
C THR A 255 8.24 -5.27 5.50
N VAL A 256 8.43 -4.06 6.05
CA VAL A 256 7.69 -2.86 5.57
C VAL A 256 7.95 -2.59 4.09
#